data_AF-R9J7N9-F1
#
_entry.id   AF-R9J7N9-F1
#
_cell.length_a   1.000
_cell.length_b   1.000
_cell.length_c   1.000
_cell.angle_alpha   90.00
_cell.angle_beta   90.00
_cell.angle_gamma   90.00
#
_symmetry.space_group_name_H-M   'P 1'
#
loop_
_entity.id
_entity.type
_entity.pdbx_description
1 polymer ?
#
loop_
_entity_poly.entity_id
_entity_poly.type
_entity_poly.pdbx_seq_one_letter_code
_entity_poly.pdbx_strand_id
1 'polypeptide(L)'
;MSNTKSQYQLTPREIDILYTIWDADRPLMASEMASEELKLATVHTTLKRMLRKNLLEVVDFAKSGNVFGRCYQPTFTMKEFELDMLSTAFKNRRCKEITVANFIEELLKDMDADEALVMLDELEKAVKELREKIVSKGA
;
A
#
# COMPACT_ATOMS: atom_id res chain seq x y z
N MET A 1 19.01 -12.00 -14.09
CA MET A 1 17.56 -11.72 -13.96
C MET A 1 17.36 -10.72 -12.83
N SER A 2 16.70 -9.59 -13.11
CA SER A 2 16.63 -8.42 -12.23
C SER A 2 15.57 -8.59 -11.14
N ASN A 3 15.97 -8.38 -9.88
CA ASN A 3 15.05 -8.25 -8.73
C ASN A 3 14.16 -7.01 -8.98
N THR A 4 12.83 -7.19 -9.06
CA THR A 4 11.92 -6.07 -9.33
C THR A 4 11.73 -5.28 -8.03
N LYS A 5 12.08 -3.99 -7.99
CA LYS A 5 11.85 -3.18 -6.79
C LYS A 5 10.42 -2.65 -6.78
N SER A 6 9.81 -2.59 -5.60
CA SER A 6 8.54 -1.87 -5.39
C SER A 6 8.68 -0.44 -5.89
N GLN A 7 7.59 0.10 -6.44
CA GLN A 7 7.50 1.47 -6.94
C GLN A 7 7.85 2.50 -5.85
N TYR A 8 7.49 2.24 -4.60
CA TYR A 8 7.57 3.22 -3.51
C TYR A 8 8.88 3.18 -2.71
N GLN A 9 9.63 2.07 -2.75
CA GLN A 9 10.93 1.88 -2.05
C GLN A 9 10.92 2.45 -0.62
N LEU A 10 10.00 1.94 0.20
CA LEU A 10 9.78 2.41 1.56
C LEU A 10 10.61 1.63 2.58
N THR A 11 11.09 2.33 3.61
CA THR A 11 11.64 1.71 4.83
C THR A 11 10.49 1.29 5.76
N PRO A 12 10.68 0.34 6.70
CA PRO A 12 9.65 -0.05 7.66
C PRO A 12 9.00 1.15 8.37
N ARG A 13 9.80 2.11 8.85
CA ARG A 13 9.29 3.35 9.47
C ARG A 13 8.46 4.25 8.56
N GLU A 14 8.71 4.21 7.25
CA GLU A 14 7.88 4.97 6.30
C GLU A 14 6.54 4.28 6.11
N ILE A 15 6.52 2.94 6.13
CA ILE A 15 5.30 2.13 6.06
C ILE A 15 4.43 2.36 7.30
N ASP A 16 5.03 2.32 8.50
CA ASP A 16 4.32 2.53 9.77
C ASP A 16 3.61 3.90 9.80
N ILE A 17 4.30 4.95 9.32
CA ILE A 17 3.72 6.30 9.22
C ILE A 17 2.56 6.33 8.22
N LEU A 18 2.69 5.67 7.07
CA LEU A 18 1.61 5.65 6.08
C LEU A 18 0.36 4.94 6.60
N TYR A 19 0.51 3.76 7.21
CA TYR A 19 -0.62 3.06 7.82
C TYR A 19 -1.26 3.90 8.91
N THR A 20 -0.47 4.58 9.75
CA THR A 20 -1.03 5.51 10.76
C THR A 20 -1.91 6.59 10.13
N ILE A 21 -1.53 7.13 8.97
CA ILE A 21 -2.33 8.16 8.29
C ILE A 21 -3.57 7.55 7.61
N TRP A 22 -3.44 6.41 6.95
CA TRP A 22 -4.56 5.74 6.29
C TRP A 22 -5.60 5.24 7.29
N ASP A 23 -5.17 4.68 8.42
CA ASP A 23 -6.06 4.20 9.49
C ASP A 23 -6.85 5.33 10.15
N ALA A 24 -6.29 6.55 10.16
CA ALA A 24 -6.97 7.73 10.67
C ALA A 24 -8.03 8.30 9.70
N ASP A 25 -8.01 7.88 8.42
CA ASP A 25 -8.88 8.36 7.35
C ASP A 25 -8.94 9.90 7.23
N ARG A 26 -7.85 10.58 7.62
CA ARG A 26 -7.71 12.05 7.55
C ARG A 26 -6.25 12.48 7.55
N PRO A 27 -5.94 13.70 7.10
CA PRO A 27 -4.60 14.26 7.26
C PRO A 27 -4.19 14.36 8.73
N LEU A 28 -2.94 13.97 9.03
CA LEU A 28 -2.40 13.96 10.40
C LEU A 28 -1.23 14.92 10.56
N MET A 29 -1.10 15.49 11.76
CA MET A 29 0.10 16.19 12.21
C MET A 29 1.19 15.21 12.65
N ALA A 30 2.44 15.66 12.61
CA ALA A 30 3.57 14.86 13.10
C ALA A 30 3.42 14.43 14.57
N SER A 31 2.78 15.24 15.41
CA SER A 31 2.50 14.90 16.81
C SER A 31 1.53 13.74 16.97
N GLU A 32 0.61 13.56 16.01
CA GLU A 32 -0.39 12.48 16.03
C GLU A 32 0.18 11.15 15.53
N MET A 33 1.28 11.19 14.76
CA MET A 33 1.99 9.99 14.28
C MET A 33 3.08 9.50 15.26
N ALA A 34 3.35 10.27 16.32
CA ALA A 34 4.35 9.90 17.30
C ALA A 34 3.77 8.88 18.29
N SER A 35 4.56 7.85 18.62
CA SER A 35 4.21 6.81 19.58
C SER A 35 5.36 6.57 20.57
N GLU A 36 5.17 5.68 21.55
CA GLU A 36 6.26 5.28 22.47
C GLU A 36 7.46 4.69 21.72
N GLU A 37 7.20 3.96 20.64
CA GLU A 37 8.22 3.35 19.78
C GLU A 37 8.78 4.34 18.76
N LEU A 38 7.97 5.30 18.31
CA LEU A 38 8.33 6.29 17.28
C LEU A 38 8.32 7.72 17.82
N LYS A 39 9.49 8.15 18.31
CA LYS A 39 9.68 9.51 18.86
C LYS A 39 9.37 10.60 17.83
N LEU A 40 8.76 11.70 18.27
CA LEU A 40 8.40 12.86 17.44
C LEU A 40 9.55 13.41 16.57
N ALA A 41 10.78 13.49 17.11
CA ALA A 41 11.94 13.93 16.33
C ALA A 41 12.27 13.00 15.15
N THR A 42 12.04 11.69 15.33
CA THR A 42 12.19 10.69 14.27
C THR A 42 11.07 10.84 13.24
N VAL A 43 9.81 11.04 13.68
CA VAL A 43 8.69 11.34 12.78
C VAL A 43 9.02 12.53 11.89
N HIS A 44 9.45 13.66 12.46
CA HIS A 44 9.81 14.85 11.66
C HIS A 44 10.91 14.57 10.63
N THR A 45 11.93 13.81 11.01
CA THR A 45 13.02 13.45 10.09
C THR A 45 12.53 12.55 8.96
N THR A 46 11.69 11.57 9.27
CA THR A 46 11.09 10.66 8.28
C THR A 46 10.13 11.39 7.35
N LEU A 47 9.24 12.25 7.87
CA LEU A 47 8.34 13.08 7.08
C LEU A 47 9.11 13.97 6.10
N LYS A 48 10.19 14.62 6.54
CA LYS A 48 11.06 15.43 5.65
C LYS A 48 11.66 14.60 4.51
N ARG A 49 11.96 13.32 4.75
CA ARG A 49 12.43 12.40 3.70
C ARG A 49 11.29 11.98 2.77
N MET A 50 10.14 11.64 3.32
CA MET A 50 8.96 11.22 2.55
C MET A 50 8.44 12.32 1.63
N LEU A 51 8.40 13.57 2.10
CA LEU A 51 8.06 14.75 1.28
C LEU A 51 9.02 14.90 0.09
N ARG A 52 10.33 14.74 0.31
CA ARG A 52 11.33 14.81 -0.78
C ARG A 52 11.16 13.69 -1.82
N LYS A 53 10.59 12.56 -1.42
CA LYS A 53 10.26 11.43 -2.30
C LYS A 53 8.86 11.56 -2.93
N ASN A 54 8.13 12.64 -2.67
CA ASN A 54 6.72 12.82 -3.06
C ASN A 54 5.78 11.70 -2.58
N LEU A 55 6.10 11.07 -1.44
CA LEU A 55 5.24 10.04 -0.84
C LEU A 55 4.10 10.65 -0.01
N LEU A 56 4.29 11.89 0.44
CA LEU A 56 3.36 12.66 1.23
C LEU A 56 3.28 14.07 0.64
N GLU A 57 2.18 14.74 0.94
CA GLU A 57 1.98 16.17 0.71
C GLU A 57 1.43 16.85 1.96
N VAL A 58 1.58 18.17 2.02
CA VAL A 58 1.02 19.00 3.09
C VAL A 58 -0.26 19.62 2.58
N VAL A 59 -1.38 19.34 3.25
CA VAL A 59 -2.70 19.75 2.76
C VAL A 59 -3.46 20.68 3.69
N ASP A 60 -3.04 20.77 4.95
CA ASP A 60 -3.66 21.68 5.92
C ASP A 60 -2.69 22.06 7.04
N PHE A 61 -3.14 22.96 7.91
CA PHE A 61 -2.48 23.37 9.14
C PHE A 61 -3.45 23.29 10.32
N ALA A 62 -3.15 22.44 11.30
CA ALA A 62 -3.94 22.29 12.51
C ALA A 62 -3.18 22.73 13.77
N LYS A 63 -3.90 23.06 14.83
CA LYS A 63 -3.31 23.52 16.10
C LYS A 63 -2.78 22.32 16.90
N SER A 64 -1.52 22.38 17.30
CA SER A 64 -0.86 21.43 18.21
C SER A 64 -0.37 22.20 19.44
N GLY A 65 -1.11 22.12 20.55
CA GLY A 65 -0.85 22.93 21.74
C GLY A 65 -1.00 24.43 21.45
N ASN A 66 0.09 25.19 21.56
CA ASN A 66 0.10 26.64 21.29
C ASN A 66 0.61 27.01 19.88
N VAL A 67 0.98 26.04 19.06
CA VAL A 67 1.53 26.27 17.71
C VAL A 67 0.64 25.64 16.64
N PHE A 68 0.76 26.12 15.40
CA PHE A 68 0.14 25.48 14.24
C PHE A 68 1.15 24.54 13.57
N GLY A 69 0.77 23.29 13.37
CA GLY A 69 1.54 22.24 12.72
C GLY A 69 0.98 21.91 11.34
N ARG A 70 1.83 21.39 10.46
CA ARG A 70 1.44 20.88 9.14
C ARG A 70 0.69 19.56 9.29
N CYS A 71 -0.37 19.39 8.52
CA CYS A 71 -1.08 18.13 8.33
C CYS A 71 -0.64 17.48 7.02
N TYR A 72 -0.34 16.18 7.08
CA TYR A 72 0.19 15.41 5.97
C TYR A 72 -0.81 14.36 5.52
N GLN A 73 -0.87 14.12 4.21
CA GLN A 73 -1.56 12.97 3.64
C GLN A 73 -0.68 12.25 2.59
N PRO A 74 -0.87 10.93 2.38
CA PRO A 74 -0.22 10.20 1.31
C PRO A 74 -0.68 10.66 -0.07
N THR A 75 0.23 10.62 -1.03
CA THR A 75 -0.05 10.97 -2.44
C THR A 75 -0.62 9.79 -3.24
N PHE A 76 -0.80 8.65 -2.59
CA PHE A 76 -1.34 7.40 -3.12
C PHE A 76 -2.17 6.71 -2.04
N THR A 77 -3.07 5.83 -2.48
CA THR A 77 -3.97 5.09 -1.60
C THR A 77 -3.29 3.87 -0.97
N MET A 78 -3.80 3.42 0.18
CA MET A 78 -3.38 2.16 0.81
C MET A 78 -3.52 0.99 -0.17
N LYS A 79 -4.61 0.95 -0.95
CA LYS A 79 -4.85 -0.07 -1.96
C LYS A 79 -3.76 -0.09 -3.04
N GLU A 80 -3.39 1.05 -3.59
CA GLU A 80 -2.32 1.14 -4.60
C GLU A 80 -0.97 0.66 -4.04
N PHE A 81 -0.69 0.99 -2.79
CA PHE A 81 0.53 0.56 -2.10
C PHE A 81 0.57 -0.95 -1.89
N GLU A 82 -0.46 -1.52 -1.28
CA GLU A 82 -0.49 -2.95 -0.94
C GLU A 82 -0.49 -3.82 -2.19
N LEU A 83 -1.19 -3.41 -3.26
CA LEU A 83 -1.14 -4.11 -4.55
C LEU A 83 0.26 -4.13 -5.16
N ASP A 84 1.01 -3.02 -5.12
CA ASP A 84 2.40 -2.97 -5.57
C ASP A 84 3.30 -3.87 -4.71
N MET A 85 3.12 -3.83 -3.39
CA MET A 85 3.88 -4.64 -2.44
C MET A 85 3.65 -6.14 -2.68
N LEU A 86 2.39 -6.58 -2.78
CA LEU A 86 2.01 -7.97 -3.05
C LEU A 86 2.51 -8.42 -4.42
N SER A 87 2.34 -7.60 -5.46
CA SER A 87 2.83 -7.90 -6.82
C SER A 87 4.35 -8.07 -6.84
N THR A 88 5.07 -7.19 -6.15
CA THR A 88 6.53 -7.22 -6.03
C THR A 88 6.98 -8.47 -5.27
N ALA A 89 6.37 -8.76 -4.12
CA ALA A 89 6.67 -9.96 -3.34
C ALA A 89 6.44 -11.23 -4.16
N PHE A 90 5.30 -11.31 -4.86
CA PHE A 90 4.97 -12.43 -5.71
C PHE A 90 5.99 -12.59 -6.85
N LYS A 91 6.37 -11.52 -7.56
CA LYS A 91 7.37 -11.57 -8.65
C LYS A 91 8.75 -11.99 -8.17
N ASN A 92 9.15 -11.53 -6.98
CA ASN A 92 10.47 -11.80 -6.41
C ASN A 92 10.56 -13.09 -5.58
N ARG A 93 9.46 -13.83 -5.44
CA ARG A 93 9.42 -15.11 -4.71
C ARG A 93 10.54 -16.05 -5.12
N ARG A 94 11.06 -16.83 -4.17
CA ARG A 94 12.14 -17.81 -4.39
C ARG A 94 11.65 -19.03 -5.20
N CYS A 95 10.49 -19.57 -4.85
CA CYS A 95 9.88 -20.69 -5.58
C CYS A 95 9.15 -20.20 -6.84
N LYS A 96 9.77 -20.37 -8.01
CA LYS A 96 9.21 -19.89 -9.29
C LYS A 96 8.08 -20.78 -9.84
N GLU A 97 7.95 -22.00 -9.33
CA GLU A 97 6.89 -22.94 -9.70
C GLU A 97 5.51 -22.47 -9.23
N ILE A 98 5.44 -21.68 -8.15
CA ILE A 98 4.18 -21.11 -7.66
C ILE A 98 3.57 -20.23 -8.75
N THR A 99 2.39 -20.59 -9.23
CA THR A 99 1.61 -19.79 -10.18
C THR A 99 0.60 -18.90 -9.45
N VAL A 100 -0.03 -17.98 -10.18
CA VAL A 100 -1.12 -17.17 -9.63
C VAL A 100 -2.30 -18.07 -9.22
N ALA A 101 -2.56 -19.15 -9.96
CA ALA A 101 -3.60 -20.12 -9.63
C ALA A 101 -3.32 -20.81 -8.29
N ASN A 102 -2.08 -21.25 -8.05
CA ASN A 102 -1.72 -21.85 -6.75
C ASN A 102 -1.88 -20.88 -5.59
N PHE A 103 -1.58 -19.60 -5.81
CA PHE A 103 -1.78 -18.58 -4.78
C PHE A 103 -3.25 -18.35 -4.46
N ILE A 104 -4.12 -18.30 -5.49
CA ILE A 104 -5.56 -18.19 -5.30
C ILE A 104 -6.11 -19.41 -4.56
N GLU A 105 -5.70 -20.62 -4.97
CA GLU A 105 -6.11 -21.86 -4.30
C GLU A 105 -5.77 -21.85 -2.81
N GLU A 106 -4.56 -21.41 -2.45
CA GLU A 106 -4.16 -21.30 -1.04
C GLU A 106 -4.94 -20.21 -0.28
N LEU A 107 -5.27 -19.08 -0.92
CA LEU A 107 -6.08 -18.04 -0.28
C LEU A 107 -7.51 -18.53 0.04
N LEU A 108 -8.10 -19.34 -0.83
CA LEU A 108 -9.48 -19.84 -0.71
C LEU A 108 -9.62 -21.00 0.27
N LYS A 109 -8.52 -21.65 0.66
CA LYS A 109 -8.52 -22.92 1.40
C LYS A 109 -9.25 -22.88 2.74
N ASP A 110 -9.18 -21.74 3.43
CA ASP A 110 -9.79 -21.55 4.76
C ASP A 110 -11.03 -20.64 4.71
N MET A 111 -11.52 -20.29 3.52
CA MET A 111 -12.75 -19.50 3.33
C MET A 111 -14.00 -20.38 3.36
N ASP A 112 -15.13 -19.78 3.73
CA ASP A 112 -16.44 -20.42 3.55
C ASP A 112 -16.73 -20.64 2.06
N ALA A 113 -17.49 -21.70 1.74
CA ALA A 113 -17.78 -22.07 0.36
C ALA A 113 -18.53 -20.98 -0.40
N ASP A 114 -19.47 -20.28 0.24
CA ASP A 114 -20.25 -19.22 -0.40
C ASP A 114 -19.36 -17.99 -0.66
N GLU A 115 -18.50 -17.62 0.28
CA GLU A 115 -17.52 -16.53 0.10
C GLU A 115 -16.50 -16.86 -1.00
N ALA A 116 -16.01 -18.10 -1.03
CA ALA A 116 -15.07 -18.57 -2.03
C ALA A 116 -15.68 -18.53 -3.45
N LEU A 117 -16.93 -18.96 -3.61
CA LEU A 117 -17.63 -18.90 -4.89
C LEU A 117 -17.83 -17.45 -5.37
N VAL A 118 -18.21 -16.53 -4.49
CA VAL A 118 -18.33 -15.11 -4.84
C VAL A 118 -16.98 -14.54 -5.30
N MET A 119 -15.90 -14.84 -4.60
CA MET A 119 -14.56 -14.39 -5.00
C MET A 119 -14.13 -14.98 -6.36
N LEU A 120 -14.46 -16.25 -6.62
CA LEU A 120 -14.17 -16.89 -7.91
C LEU A 120 -14.95 -16.24 -9.05
N ASP A 121 -16.24 -15.91 -8.87
CA ASP A 121 -17.04 -15.21 -9.87
C ASP A 121 -16.45 -13.82 -10.20
N GLU A 122 -16.02 -13.08 -9.17
CA GLU A 122 -15.33 -11.80 -9.35
C GLU A 122 -14.01 -11.96 -10.12
N LEU A 123 -13.24 -13.01 -9.81
CA LEU A 123 -12.01 -13.33 -10.49
C LEU A 123 -12.24 -13.70 -11.96
N GLU A 124 -13.24 -14.52 -12.26
CA GLU A 124 -13.59 -14.90 -13.64
C GLU A 124 -13.94 -13.67 -14.47
N LYS A 125 -14.74 -12.77 -13.91
CA LYS A 125 -15.07 -11.49 -14.53
C LYS A 125 -13.81 -10.66 -14.80
N ALA A 126 -12.93 -10.53 -13.81
CA ALA A 126 -11.68 -9.79 -13.96
C ALA A 126 -10.77 -10.39 -15.03
N VAL A 127 -10.66 -11.72 -15.09
CA VAL A 127 -9.88 -12.43 -16.11
C VAL A 127 -10.45 -12.17 -17.50
N LYS A 128 -11.77 -12.20 -17.67
CA LYS A 128 -12.43 -11.89 -18.95
C LYS A 128 -12.12 -10.47 -19.42
N GLU A 129 -12.31 -9.48 -18.55
CA GLU A 129 -12.02 -8.07 -18.86
C GLU A 129 -10.54 -7.84 -19.20
N LEU A 130 -9.62 -8.51 -18.49
CA LEU A 130 -8.19 -8.41 -18.76
C LEU A 130 -7.82 -9.01 -20.11
N ARG A 131 -8.41 -10.14 -20.49
CA ARG A 131 -8.21 -10.75 -21.82
C ARG A 131 -8.64 -9.80 -22.93
N GLU A 132 -9.82 -9.19 -22.80
CA GLU A 132 -10.34 -8.21 -23.75
C GLU A 132 -9.40 -6.99 -23.88
N LYS A 133 -8.89 -6.48 -22.75
CA LYS A 133 -7.90 -5.37 -22.72
C LYS A 133 -6.56 -5.72 -23.38
N ILE A 134 -6.12 -6.98 -23.28
CA ILE A 134 -4.86 -7.43 -23.90
C ILE A 134 -5.03 -7.58 -25.40
N VAL A 135 -6.13 -8.21 -25.84
CA VAL A 135 -6.42 -8.41 -27.28
C VAL A 135 -6.61 -7.07 -27.99
N SER A 136 -7.33 -6.12 -27.37
CA SER A 136 -7.54 -4.77 -27.93
C SER A 136 -6.28 -3.89 -27.98
N LYS A 137 -5.26 -4.17 -27.15
CA LYS A 137 -3.96 -3.48 -27.21
C LYS A 137 -2.99 -4.09 -28.22
N GLY A 138 -3.26 -5.31 -28.69
CA GLY A 138 -2.44 -6.03 -29.67
C GLY A 138 -2.95 -5.96 -31.11
N ALA A 139 -4.10 -5.33 -31.35
CA ALA A 139 -4.69 -5.04 -32.66
C ALA A 139 -4.45 -3.58 -33.04
#